data_AF-A0AAE6ELD1-F1
#
_entry.id   AF-A0AAE6ELD1-F1
#
_cell.length_a   1.000
_cell.length_b   1.000
_cell.length_c   1.000
_cell.angle_alpha   90.00
_cell.angle_beta   90.00
_cell.angle_gamma   90.00
#
_symmetry.space_group_name_H-M   'P 1'
#
loop_
_entity.id
_entity.type
_entity.pdbx_description
1 polymer ?
#
loop_
_entity_poly.entity_id
_entity_poly.type
_entity_poly.pdbx_seq_one_letter_code
_entity_poly.pdbx_strand_id
1 'polypeptide(L)'
;MAWLSPAFPVGGFSYSGGLEKAVEDGRVPDAAGLLGWVETLLRHGSLWNDAVFLAEGWRRGSDAAALNEMATLARALAGAAERYRETVLLGDAFVAAAGAWPHAVLELLPKECPYPVAVGAVAAAHGVPLRETLAAFAHAGVSQMVSAGIRLGVAGQKDGVAILAASEAVIEEMTARAAQSTLDDLGSATIIADTAAMRHEVQGTRLFRS
;
A
#
# COMPACT_ATOMS: atom_id res chain seq x y z
N MET A 1 -4.33 8.76 13.03
CA MET A 1 -5.72 8.32 12.71
C MET A 1 -6.27 8.96 11.44
N ALA A 2 -6.29 10.30 11.29
CA ALA A 2 -6.93 10.94 10.12
C ALA A 2 -6.36 10.50 8.75
N TRP A 3 -5.03 10.45 8.61
CA TRP A 3 -4.32 10.15 7.36
C TRP A 3 -4.58 8.78 6.75
N LEU A 4 -4.92 7.77 7.57
CA LEU A 4 -5.15 6.40 7.13
C LEU A 4 -6.65 6.04 7.19
N SER A 5 -7.51 7.03 7.40
CA SER A 5 -8.96 6.86 7.32
C SER A 5 -9.39 6.55 5.89
N PRO A 6 -10.37 5.67 5.66
CA PRO A 6 -10.96 5.47 4.33
C PRO A 6 -11.51 6.75 3.69
N ALA A 7 -11.85 7.76 4.50
CA ALA A 7 -12.33 9.06 4.03
C ALA A 7 -11.20 10.06 3.72
N PHE A 8 -9.93 9.72 4.01
CA PHE A 8 -8.81 10.59 3.68
C PHE A 8 -8.66 10.64 2.16
N PRO A 9 -8.54 11.83 1.54
CA PRO A 9 -8.80 12.01 0.10
C PRO A 9 -7.60 11.63 -0.78
N VAL A 10 -7.05 10.43 -0.58
CA VAL A 10 -5.97 9.87 -1.42
C VAL A 10 -6.51 9.17 -2.66
N GLY A 11 -7.77 8.71 -2.64
CA GLY A 11 -8.40 8.06 -3.80
C GLY A 11 -8.09 6.56 -3.97
N GLY A 12 -7.52 5.91 -2.94
CA GLY A 12 -7.15 4.48 -2.94
C GLY A 12 -8.29 3.51 -3.28
N PHE A 13 -9.54 3.88 -3.02
CA PHE A 13 -10.73 3.08 -3.36
C PHE A 13 -10.85 2.74 -4.87
N SER A 14 -10.17 3.49 -5.74
CA SER A 14 -10.20 3.29 -7.20
C SER A 14 -9.28 2.19 -7.70
N TYR A 15 -8.41 1.63 -6.86
CA TYR A 15 -7.36 0.70 -7.24
C TYR A 15 -7.59 -0.67 -6.58
N SER A 16 -7.37 -1.75 -7.34
CA SER A 16 -7.45 -3.13 -6.84
C SER A 16 -6.07 -3.80 -6.69
N GLY A 17 -5.01 -3.18 -7.21
CA GLY A 17 -3.65 -3.75 -7.18
C GLY A 17 -3.53 -5.10 -7.90
N GLY A 18 -4.23 -5.28 -9.03
CA GLY A 18 -4.27 -6.55 -9.77
C GLY A 18 -5.27 -7.59 -9.23
N LEU A 19 -5.99 -7.31 -8.14
CA LEU A 19 -7.00 -8.22 -7.59
C LEU A 19 -8.13 -8.47 -8.59
N GLU A 20 -8.60 -7.44 -9.31
CA GLU A 20 -9.64 -7.61 -10.34
C GLU A 20 -9.24 -8.67 -11.37
N LYS A 21 -7.99 -8.62 -11.84
CA LYS A 21 -7.48 -9.60 -12.79
C LYS A 21 -7.33 -11.00 -12.19
N ALA A 22 -6.90 -11.08 -10.94
CA ALA A 22 -6.78 -12.35 -10.22
C ALA A 22 -8.14 -13.04 -10.01
N VAL A 23 -9.21 -12.25 -9.79
CA VAL A 23 -10.59 -12.75 -9.72
C VAL A 23 -11.08 -13.23 -11.08
N GLU A 24 -10.87 -12.45 -12.14
CA GLU A 24 -11.24 -12.85 -13.51
C GLU A 24 -10.56 -14.17 -13.93
N ASP A 25 -9.29 -14.36 -13.57
CA ASP A 25 -8.53 -15.58 -13.85
C ASP A 25 -8.87 -16.75 -12.90
N GLY A 26 -9.82 -16.59 -11.97
CA GLY A 26 -10.24 -17.62 -11.01
C GLY A 26 -9.21 -17.96 -9.93
N ARG A 27 -8.22 -17.08 -9.69
CA ARG A 27 -7.20 -17.25 -8.65
C ARG A 27 -7.70 -16.88 -7.26
N VAL A 28 -8.69 -15.99 -7.20
CA VAL A 28 -9.33 -15.54 -5.96
C VAL A 28 -10.84 -15.77 -6.08
N PRO A 29 -11.32 -17.02 -5.99
CA PRO A 29 -12.71 -17.35 -6.29
C PRO A 29 -13.70 -17.04 -5.17
N ASP A 30 -13.21 -16.92 -3.93
CA ASP A 30 -14.04 -16.76 -2.73
C ASP A 30 -13.31 -15.99 -1.61
N ALA A 31 -14.00 -15.80 -0.48
CA ALA A 31 -13.47 -15.09 0.69
C ALA A 31 -12.20 -15.74 1.27
N ALA A 32 -12.06 -17.07 1.20
CA ALA A 32 -10.86 -17.76 1.67
C ALA A 32 -9.68 -17.48 0.74
N GLY A 33 -9.91 -17.50 -0.58
CA GLY A 33 -8.94 -17.07 -1.57
C GLY A 33 -8.52 -15.61 -1.38
N LEU A 34 -9.47 -14.72 -1.05
CA LEU A 34 -9.18 -13.31 -0.79
C LEU A 34 -8.30 -13.13 0.46
N LEU A 35 -8.59 -13.84 1.55
CA LEU A 35 -7.73 -13.85 2.73
C LEU A 35 -6.31 -14.32 2.39
N GLY A 36 -6.18 -15.44 1.68
CA GLY A 36 -4.87 -15.96 1.27
C GLY A 36 -4.10 -14.98 0.37
N TRP A 37 -4.80 -14.26 -0.51
CA TRP A 37 -4.22 -13.20 -1.33
C TRP A 37 -3.66 -12.05 -0.48
N VAL A 38 -4.47 -11.55 0.45
CA VAL A 38 -4.10 -10.49 1.39
C VAL A 38 -2.86 -10.88 2.21
N GLU A 39 -2.87 -12.07 2.83
CA GLU A 39 -1.75 -12.55 3.64
C GLU A 39 -0.47 -12.70 2.82
N THR A 40 -0.59 -13.17 1.58
CA THR A 40 0.54 -13.30 0.66
C THR A 40 1.16 -11.94 0.36
N LEU A 41 0.35 -10.92 0.09
CA LEU A 41 0.84 -9.56 -0.18
C LEU A 41 1.46 -8.91 1.06
N LEU A 42 0.86 -9.11 2.25
CA LEU A 42 1.41 -8.64 3.53
C LEU A 42 2.79 -9.25 3.82
N ARG A 43 2.97 -10.54 3.54
CA ARG A 43 4.19 -11.27 3.91
C ARG A 43 5.30 -11.12 2.88
N HIS A 44 4.97 -11.05 1.59
CA HIS A 44 5.95 -11.26 0.52
C HIS A 44 5.72 -10.40 -0.72
N GLY A 45 4.72 -9.52 -0.74
CA GLY A 45 4.33 -8.80 -1.95
C GLY A 45 4.40 -7.28 -1.81
N SER A 46 3.50 -6.60 -2.52
CA SER A 46 3.47 -5.13 -2.59
C SER A 46 3.31 -4.47 -1.23
N LEU A 47 2.48 -5.02 -0.33
CA LEU A 47 2.30 -4.45 1.01
C LEU A 47 3.54 -4.59 1.90
N TRP A 48 4.31 -5.67 1.73
CA TRP A 48 5.61 -5.79 2.39
C TRP A 48 6.57 -4.68 1.94
N ASN A 49 6.72 -4.51 0.63
CA ASN A 49 7.61 -3.48 0.08
C ASN A 49 7.18 -2.06 0.49
N ASP A 50 5.88 -1.77 0.46
CA ASP A 50 5.36 -0.48 0.92
C ASP A 50 5.66 -0.24 2.41
N ALA A 51 5.57 -1.27 3.25
CA ALA A 51 5.90 -1.16 4.67
C ALA A 51 7.40 -0.88 4.88
N VAL A 52 8.29 -1.51 4.12
CA VAL A 52 9.74 -1.23 4.16
C VAL A 52 10.02 0.21 3.73
N PHE A 53 9.43 0.67 2.62
CA PHE A 53 9.59 2.06 2.16
C PHE A 53 9.04 3.08 3.16
N LEU A 54 7.91 2.78 3.81
CA LEU A 54 7.35 3.63 4.85
C LEU A 54 8.31 3.71 6.05
N ALA A 55 8.86 2.58 6.50
CA ALA A 55 9.77 2.55 7.63
C ALA A 55 11.07 3.34 7.36
N GLU A 56 11.61 3.24 6.15
CA GLU A 56 12.77 4.01 5.73
C GLU A 56 12.44 5.50 5.55
N GLY A 57 11.28 5.82 4.97
CA GLY A 57 10.80 7.20 4.86
C GLY A 57 10.60 7.86 6.23
N TRP A 58 10.15 7.08 7.22
CA TRP A 58 10.04 7.52 8.61
C TRP A 58 11.42 7.79 9.22
N ARG A 59 12.39 6.88 9.04
CA ARG A 59 13.75 7.03 9.59
C ARG A 59 14.52 8.19 8.96
N ARG A 60 14.36 8.40 7.65
CA ARG A 60 15.15 9.36 6.85
C ARG A 60 14.34 10.60 6.43
N GLY A 61 13.17 10.83 7.04
CA GLY A 61 12.22 11.87 6.65
C GLY A 61 12.72 13.31 6.72
N SER A 62 13.84 13.57 7.40
CA SER A 62 14.48 14.88 7.48
C SER A 62 15.60 15.10 6.46
N ASP A 63 15.90 14.11 5.62
CA ASP A 63 16.96 14.16 4.61
C ASP A 63 16.35 14.12 3.20
N ALA A 64 16.32 15.27 2.53
CA ALA A 64 15.74 15.40 1.20
C ALA A 64 16.46 14.55 0.14
N ALA A 65 17.79 14.37 0.26
CA ALA A 65 18.55 13.55 -0.69
C ALA A 65 18.18 12.07 -0.52
N ALA A 66 18.11 11.61 0.73
CA ALA A 66 17.64 10.27 1.07
C ALA A 66 16.22 9.98 0.55
N LEU A 67 15.30 10.92 0.77
CA LEU A 67 13.91 10.79 0.31
C LEU A 67 13.84 10.70 -1.22
N ASN A 68 14.64 11.49 -1.93
CA ASN A 68 14.70 11.45 -3.39
C ASN A 68 15.27 10.13 -3.94
N GLU A 69 16.35 9.62 -3.34
CA GLU A 69 16.91 8.30 -3.69
C GLU A 69 15.88 7.18 -3.47
N MET A 70 15.21 7.20 -2.32
CA MET A 70 14.20 6.21 -1.97
C MET A 70 12.96 6.27 -2.87
N ALA A 71 12.48 7.48 -3.19
CA ALA A 71 11.39 7.68 -4.14
C ALA A 71 11.78 7.17 -5.55
N THR A 72 13.03 7.33 -5.94
CA THR A 72 13.55 6.78 -7.21
C THR A 72 13.53 5.26 -7.19
N LEU A 73 14.02 4.64 -6.10
CA LEU A 73 14.01 3.19 -5.94
C LEU A 73 12.58 2.61 -5.91
N ALA A 74 11.67 3.20 -5.12
CA ALA A 74 10.28 2.78 -5.02
C ALA A 74 9.54 2.85 -6.37
N ARG A 75 9.79 3.91 -7.15
CA ARG A 75 9.27 4.02 -8.51
C ARG A 75 9.85 2.96 -9.45
N ALA A 76 11.15 2.68 -9.35
CA ALA A 76 11.81 1.66 -10.16
C ALA A 76 11.34 0.24 -9.84
N LEU A 77 10.97 -0.03 -8.58
CA LEU A 77 10.44 -1.33 -8.12
C LEU A 77 8.93 -1.48 -8.32
N ALA A 78 8.24 -0.48 -8.86
CA ALA A 78 6.85 -0.61 -9.26
C ALA A 78 6.75 -1.48 -10.53
N GLY A 79 6.58 -2.79 -10.34
CA GLY A 79 6.66 -3.80 -11.40
C GLY A 79 5.61 -3.73 -12.52
N ALA A 80 4.65 -2.81 -12.45
CA ALA A 80 3.64 -2.58 -13.49
C ALA A 80 3.42 -1.06 -13.68
N ALA A 81 3.02 -0.63 -14.87
CA ALA A 81 2.78 0.79 -15.15
C ALA A 81 1.61 1.32 -14.33
N GLU A 82 0.58 0.50 -14.11
CA GLU A 82 -0.53 0.84 -13.21
C GLU A 82 -0.09 0.94 -11.75
N ARG A 83 0.82 0.07 -11.29
CA ARG A 83 1.37 0.16 -9.93
C ARG A 83 2.22 1.41 -9.74
N TYR A 84 3.02 1.80 -10.74
CA TYR A 84 3.77 3.05 -10.73
C TYR A 84 2.82 4.25 -10.59
N ARG A 85 1.78 4.30 -11.44
CA ARG A 85 0.81 5.40 -11.42
C ARG A 85 0.06 5.46 -10.10
N GLU A 86 -0.37 4.31 -9.57
CA GLU A 86 -1.05 4.21 -8.29
C GLU A 86 -0.21 4.82 -7.17
N THR A 87 1.02 4.33 -6.95
CA THR A 87 1.82 4.77 -5.81
C THR A 87 2.18 6.27 -5.88
N VAL A 88 2.42 6.79 -7.09
CA VAL A 88 2.69 8.23 -7.31
C VAL A 88 1.44 9.08 -7.09
N LEU A 89 0.30 8.73 -7.69
CA LEU A 89 -0.93 9.52 -7.57
C LEU A 89 -1.48 9.52 -6.15
N LEU A 90 -1.40 8.38 -5.44
CA LEU A 90 -1.77 8.30 -4.02
C LEU A 90 -0.83 9.17 -3.17
N GLY A 91 0.46 9.19 -3.49
CA GLY A 91 1.45 10.02 -2.80
C GLY A 91 1.22 11.51 -3.00
N ASP A 92 1.01 11.96 -4.25
CA ASP A 92 0.69 13.36 -4.55
C ASP A 92 -0.60 13.81 -3.84
N ALA A 93 -1.64 12.99 -3.88
CA ALA A 93 -2.90 13.26 -3.18
C ALA A 93 -2.72 13.30 -1.66
N PHE A 94 -1.89 12.41 -1.12
CA PHE A 94 -1.56 12.39 0.31
C PHE A 94 -0.83 13.66 0.72
N VAL A 95 0.21 14.08 -0.01
CA VAL A 95 0.97 15.30 0.28
C VAL A 95 0.07 16.54 0.22
N ALA A 96 -0.78 16.64 -0.80
CA ALA A 96 -1.73 17.74 -0.93
C ALA A 96 -2.70 17.81 0.28
N ALA A 97 -3.25 16.67 0.70
CA ALA A 97 -4.16 16.60 1.84
C ALA A 97 -3.45 16.80 3.19
N ALA A 98 -2.22 16.31 3.33
CA ALA A 98 -1.37 16.50 4.50
C ALA A 98 -0.98 17.96 4.70
N GLY A 99 -1.06 18.81 3.67
CA GLY A 99 -0.90 20.26 3.77
C GLY A 99 -1.82 20.94 4.79
N ALA A 100 -2.91 20.30 5.22
CA ALA A 100 -3.74 20.76 6.34
C ALA A 100 -3.03 20.68 7.71
N TRP A 101 -1.91 19.95 7.80
CA TRP A 101 -0.98 19.92 8.93
C TRP A 101 0.40 20.43 8.47
N PRO A 102 0.61 21.75 8.43
CA PRO A 102 1.83 22.34 7.89
C PRO A 102 3.06 21.90 8.66
N HIS A 103 4.06 21.38 7.93
CA HIS A 103 5.36 21.04 8.48
C HIS A 103 6.44 21.11 7.38
N ALA A 104 7.68 21.48 7.75
CA ALA A 104 8.79 21.65 6.80
C ALA A 104 9.13 20.39 5.99
N VAL A 105 8.72 19.21 6.49
CA VAL A 105 8.90 17.92 5.79
C VAL A 105 8.25 17.89 4.42
N LEU A 106 7.13 18.62 4.23
CA LEU A 106 6.41 18.64 2.95
C LEU A 106 7.28 19.23 1.83
N GLU A 107 8.18 20.16 2.17
CA GLU A 107 9.14 20.76 1.23
C GLU A 107 10.35 19.85 0.95
N LEU A 108 10.59 18.84 1.79
CA LEU A 108 11.67 17.86 1.60
C LEU A 108 11.27 16.70 0.69
N LEU A 109 9.95 16.48 0.54
CA LEU A 109 9.44 15.40 -0.29
C LEU A 109 9.70 15.69 -1.78
N PRO A 110 10.20 14.72 -2.55
CA PRO A 110 10.41 14.90 -3.97
C PRO A 110 9.05 15.02 -4.69
N LYS A 111 9.08 15.55 -5.92
CA LYS A 111 7.93 15.43 -6.82
C LYS A 111 7.65 13.97 -7.14
N GLU A 112 6.39 13.63 -7.38
CA GLU A 112 5.96 12.24 -7.62
C GLU A 112 6.41 11.30 -6.49
N CYS A 113 6.36 11.76 -5.24
CA CYS A 113 6.79 10.97 -4.09
C CYS A 113 5.86 9.77 -3.93
N PRO A 114 6.38 8.52 -3.91
CA PRO A 114 5.57 7.33 -3.67
C PRO A 114 4.85 7.41 -2.32
N TYR A 115 3.60 6.95 -2.30
CA TYR A 115 2.71 7.01 -1.15
C TYR A 115 3.32 6.52 0.17
N PRO A 116 3.94 5.32 0.27
CA PRO A 116 4.52 4.85 1.52
C PRO A 116 5.65 5.76 2.04
N VAL A 117 6.50 6.28 1.14
CA VAL A 117 7.61 7.18 1.50
C VAL A 117 7.07 8.49 2.07
N ALA A 118 6.05 9.07 1.41
CA ALA A 118 5.41 10.30 1.86
C ALA A 118 4.74 10.13 3.23
N VAL A 119 3.99 9.04 3.43
CA VAL A 119 3.34 8.73 4.71
C VAL A 119 4.37 8.57 5.83
N GLY A 120 5.45 7.81 5.58
CA GLY A 120 6.50 7.59 6.57
C GLY A 120 7.16 8.89 7.02
N ALA A 121 7.60 9.73 6.07
CA ALA A 121 8.25 11.00 6.36
C ALA A 121 7.33 11.97 7.12
N VAL A 122 6.07 12.11 6.67
CA VAL A 122 5.09 12.99 7.33
C VAL A 122 4.75 12.49 8.74
N ALA A 123 4.65 11.17 8.93
CA ALA A 123 4.40 10.58 10.24
C ALA A 123 5.55 10.84 11.23
N ALA A 124 6.79 10.63 10.81
CA ALA A 124 7.97 10.92 11.62
C ALA A 124 8.04 12.39 12.02
N ALA A 125 7.83 13.29 11.06
CA ALA A 125 7.83 14.73 11.27
C ALA A 125 6.82 15.20 12.33
N HIS A 126 5.69 14.52 12.45
CA HIS A 126 4.66 14.82 13.45
C HIS A 126 4.78 13.98 14.73
N GLY A 127 5.88 13.24 14.89
CA GLY A 127 6.14 12.43 16.08
C GLY A 127 5.22 11.22 16.24
N VAL A 128 4.57 10.78 15.16
CA VAL A 128 3.76 9.55 15.19
C VAL A 128 4.73 8.36 15.20
N PRO A 129 4.64 7.45 16.19
CA PRO A 129 5.57 6.33 16.27
C PRO A 129 5.49 5.40 15.05
N LEU A 130 6.63 4.80 14.69
CA LEU A 130 6.77 3.99 13.47
C LEU A 130 5.83 2.78 13.45
N ARG A 131 5.75 2.02 14.55
CA ARG A 131 4.94 0.78 14.59
C ARG A 131 3.45 1.09 14.40
N GLU A 132 2.96 2.16 14.99
CA GLU A 132 1.59 2.62 14.90
C GLU A 132 1.27 3.12 13.48
N THR A 133 2.24 3.77 12.83
CA THR A 133 2.11 4.20 11.43
C THR A 133 2.07 3.00 10.50
N LEU A 134 2.97 2.02 10.67
CA LEU A 134 3.00 0.77 9.91
C LEU A 134 1.70 -0.03 10.07
N ALA A 135 1.23 -0.24 11.31
CA ALA A 135 0.01 -0.98 11.57
C ALA A 135 -1.23 -0.30 10.96
N ALA A 136 -1.35 1.02 11.09
CA ALA A 136 -2.44 1.78 10.49
C ALA A 136 -2.39 1.76 8.96
N PHE A 137 -1.20 1.87 8.37
CA PHE A 137 -1.00 1.82 6.92
C PHE A 137 -1.34 0.43 6.36
N ALA A 138 -0.83 -0.63 6.99
CA ALA A 138 -1.13 -2.00 6.63
C ALA A 138 -2.64 -2.30 6.72
N HIS A 139 -3.28 -1.93 7.83
CA HIS A 139 -4.72 -2.10 8.00
C HIS A 139 -5.52 -1.34 6.93
N ALA A 140 -5.11 -0.11 6.57
CA ALA A 140 -5.74 0.66 5.50
C ALA A 140 -5.61 -0.03 4.13
N GLY A 141 -4.43 -0.55 3.80
CA GLY A 141 -4.20 -1.34 2.58
C GLY A 141 -5.05 -2.60 2.52
N VAL A 142 -5.13 -3.36 3.62
CA VAL A 142 -6.00 -4.55 3.72
C VAL A 142 -7.46 -4.17 3.55
N SER A 143 -7.91 -3.12 4.24
CA SER A 143 -9.29 -2.62 4.14
C SER A 143 -9.67 -2.23 2.70
N GLN A 144 -8.74 -1.65 1.95
CA GLN A 144 -8.94 -1.31 0.54
C GLN A 144 -9.10 -2.56 -0.33
N MET A 145 -8.24 -3.58 -0.16
CA MET A 145 -8.36 -4.84 -0.89
C MET A 145 -9.65 -5.60 -0.56
N VAL A 146 -10.04 -5.65 0.72
CA VAL A 146 -11.31 -6.26 1.15
C VAL A 146 -12.49 -5.53 0.51
N SER A 147 -12.48 -4.20 0.52
CA SER A 147 -13.49 -3.37 -0.17
C SER A 147 -13.54 -3.64 -1.68
N ALA A 148 -12.38 -3.87 -2.32
CA ALA A 148 -12.33 -4.26 -3.72
C ALA A 148 -12.92 -5.67 -3.94
N GLY A 149 -12.55 -6.65 -3.12
CA GLY A 149 -13.08 -8.01 -3.18
C GLY A 149 -14.60 -8.09 -3.01
N ILE A 150 -15.18 -7.26 -2.12
CA ILE A 150 -16.64 -7.16 -1.97
C ILE A 150 -17.29 -6.62 -3.25
N ARG A 151 -16.72 -5.58 -3.86
CA ARG A 151 -17.24 -5.00 -5.12
C ARG A 151 -17.10 -5.94 -6.32
N LEU A 152 -16.10 -6.82 -6.29
CA LEU A 152 -15.90 -7.88 -7.28
C LEU A 152 -16.82 -9.10 -7.04
N GLY A 153 -17.60 -9.13 -5.95
CA GLY A 153 -18.51 -10.23 -5.63
C GLY A 153 -17.83 -11.47 -5.05
N VAL A 154 -16.55 -11.39 -4.67
CA VAL A 154 -15.76 -12.48 -4.10
C VAL A 154 -16.14 -12.79 -2.64
N ALA A 155 -16.54 -11.74 -1.91
CA ALA A 155 -16.83 -11.79 -0.48
C ALA A 155 -18.02 -10.90 -0.12
N GLY A 156 -18.78 -11.27 0.92
CA GLY A 156 -19.82 -10.42 1.50
C GLY A 156 -19.28 -9.47 2.58
N GLN A 157 -20.15 -8.60 3.10
CA GLN A 157 -19.80 -7.69 4.21
C GLN A 157 -19.36 -8.43 5.48
N LYS A 158 -20.03 -9.54 5.80
CA LYS A 158 -19.68 -10.38 6.96
C LYS A 158 -18.29 -11.02 6.79
N ASP A 159 -18.02 -11.52 5.59
CA ASP A 159 -16.72 -12.11 5.25
C ASP A 159 -15.62 -11.04 5.30
N GLY A 160 -15.90 -9.83 4.81
CA GLY A 160 -14.93 -8.73 4.84
C GLY A 160 -14.48 -8.37 6.26
N VAL A 161 -15.41 -8.30 7.22
CA VAL A 161 -15.04 -8.08 8.64
C VAL A 161 -14.25 -9.27 9.19
N ALA A 162 -14.63 -10.50 8.83
CA ALA A 162 -13.91 -11.69 9.26
C ALA A 162 -12.46 -11.74 8.70
N ILE A 163 -12.27 -11.33 7.43
CA ILE A 163 -10.95 -11.24 6.79
C ILE A 163 -10.09 -10.18 7.49
N LEU A 164 -10.65 -9.00 7.80
CA LEU A 164 -9.94 -7.95 8.53
C LEU A 164 -9.47 -8.46 9.90
N ALA A 165 -10.36 -9.07 10.68
CA ALA A 165 -10.03 -9.65 11.97
C ALA A 165 -8.96 -10.75 11.87
N ALA A 166 -9.07 -11.64 10.87
CA ALA A 166 -8.08 -12.69 10.64
C ALA A 166 -6.70 -12.15 10.24
N SER A 167 -6.66 -10.99 9.57
CA SER A 167 -5.42 -10.36 9.11
C SER A 167 -4.65 -9.64 10.22
N GLU A 168 -5.25 -9.39 11.40
CA GLU A 168 -4.64 -8.60 12.48
C GLU A 168 -3.29 -9.19 12.94
N ALA A 169 -3.22 -10.51 13.13
CA ALA A 169 -1.99 -11.19 13.54
C ALA A 169 -0.87 -11.04 12.48
N VAL A 170 -1.22 -11.11 11.20
CA VAL A 170 -0.27 -10.96 10.09
C VAL A 170 0.19 -9.51 9.95
N ILE A 171 -0.71 -8.55 10.17
CA ILE A 171 -0.38 -7.11 10.22
C ILE A 171 0.60 -6.84 11.38
N GLU A 172 0.35 -7.41 12.56
CA GLU A 172 1.25 -7.26 13.72
C GLU A 172 2.65 -7.83 13.41
N GLU A 173 2.71 -9.04 12.86
CA GLU A 173 3.96 -9.68 12.46
C GLU A 173 4.74 -8.83 11.44
N MET A 174 4.06 -8.41 10.36
CA MET A 174 4.67 -7.58 9.33
C MET A 174 5.13 -6.23 9.88
N THR A 175 4.34 -5.61 10.77
CA THR A 175 4.71 -4.36 11.44
C THR A 175 5.97 -4.53 12.29
N ALA A 176 6.06 -5.60 13.08
CA ALA A 176 7.24 -5.88 13.90
C ALA A 176 8.50 -6.12 13.05
N ARG A 177 8.34 -6.77 11.90
CA ARG A 177 9.42 -7.04 10.94
C ARG A 177 9.86 -5.78 10.18
N ALA A 178 8.92 -5.02 9.62
CA ALA A 178 9.21 -3.77 8.89
C ALA A 178 9.78 -2.67 9.79
N ALA A 179 9.42 -2.65 11.08
CA ALA A 179 10.03 -1.71 12.03
C ALA A 179 11.55 -1.89 12.15
N GLN A 180 12.08 -3.07 11.82
CA GLN A 180 13.49 -3.44 11.91
C GLN A 180 14.16 -3.64 10.54
N SER A 181 13.41 -3.51 9.44
CA SER A 181 13.93 -3.77 8.09
C SER A 181 14.85 -2.67 7.58
N THR A 182 15.62 -2.97 6.54
CA THR A 182 16.30 -1.98 5.70
C THR A 182 15.83 -2.12 4.26
N LEU A 183 16.34 -1.27 3.36
CA LEU A 183 16.08 -1.41 1.93
C LEU A 183 16.58 -2.74 1.35
N ASP A 184 17.50 -3.45 2.01
CA ASP A 184 17.98 -4.76 1.57
C ASP A 184 16.94 -5.87 1.78
N ASP A 185 15.91 -5.62 2.59
CA ASP A 185 14.78 -6.54 2.78
C ASP A 185 13.66 -6.35 1.74
N LEU A 186 13.82 -5.41 0.81
CA LEU A 186 12.90 -5.25 -0.32
C LEU A 186 12.91 -6.50 -1.20
N GLY A 187 11.72 -6.93 -1.61
CA GLY A 187 11.59 -8.09 -2.47
C GLY A 187 10.13 -8.51 -2.64
N SER A 188 9.86 -9.15 -3.78
CA SER A 188 8.59 -9.81 -4.03
C SER A 188 8.83 -11.29 -4.29
N ALA A 189 8.02 -12.14 -3.66
CA ALA A 189 7.87 -13.55 -4.04
C ALA A 189 6.43 -13.84 -4.53
N THR A 190 5.76 -12.83 -5.10
CA THR A 190 4.35 -12.90 -5.50
C THR A 190 4.17 -12.87 -7.01
N ILE A 191 4.81 -13.80 -7.72
CA ILE A 191 4.81 -13.86 -9.20
C ILE A 191 3.38 -13.80 -9.79
N ILE A 192 2.42 -14.50 -9.17
CA ILE A 192 1.03 -14.49 -9.63
C ILE A 192 0.39 -13.09 -9.45
N ALA A 193 0.65 -12.42 -8.32
CA ALA A 193 0.13 -11.08 -8.08
C ALA A 193 0.77 -10.03 -8.99
N ASP A 194 2.10 -10.11 -9.15
CA ASP A 194 2.86 -9.18 -9.99
C ASP A 194 2.40 -9.29 -11.45
N THR A 195 2.23 -10.52 -11.94
CA THR A 195 1.73 -10.76 -13.31
C THR A 195 0.24 -10.42 -13.47
N ALA A 196 -0.59 -10.58 -12.43
CA ALA A 196 -1.98 -10.14 -12.47
C ALA A 196 -2.08 -8.62 -12.60
N ALA A 197 -1.27 -7.86 -11.84
CA ALA A 197 -1.19 -6.40 -11.94
C ALA A 197 -0.73 -5.95 -13.34
N MET A 198 0.29 -6.59 -13.93
CA MET A 198 0.72 -6.30 -15.30
C MET A 198 -0.36 -6.62 -16.35
N ARG A 199 -1.11 -7.73 -16.16
CA ARG A 199 -2.13 -8.19 -17.12
C ARG A 199 -3.44 -7.41 -17.00
N HIS A 200 -3.70 -6.76 -15.87
CA HIS A 200 -4.84 -5.88 -15.70
C HIS A 200 -4.83 -4.70 -16.69
N GLU A 201 -3.64 -4.26 -17.11
CA GLU A 201 -3.45 -3.18 -18.11
C GLU A 201 -4.14 -3.47 -19.45
N VAL A 202 -4.26 -4.74 -19.83
CA VAL A 202 -4.84 -5.20 -21.10
C VAL A 202 -6.20 -5.86 -20.94
N GLN A 203 -6.82 -5.76 -19.76
CA GLN A 203 -8.15 -6.34 -19.48
C GLN A 203 -9.26 -5.54 -20.18
N GLY A 204 -10.19 -6.26 -20.83
CA GLY A 204 -11.22 -5.63 -21.66
C GLY A 204 -12.38 -4.99 -20.90
N THR A 205 -12.82 -5.58 -19.78
CA THR A 205 -13.86 -5.02 -18.89
C THR A 205 -13.26 -4.78 -17.52
N ARG A 206 -13.37 -3.54 -17.01
CA ARG A 206 -12.67 -3.09 -15.81
C ARG A 206 -13.57 -2.25 -14.91
N LEU A 207 -13.59 -2.58 -13.62
CA LEU A 207 -14.22 -1.80 -12.57
C LEU A 207 -13.21 -0.87 -11.88
N PHE A 208 -11.92 -1.22 -11.90
CA PHE A 208 -10.84 -0.50 -11.21
C PHE A 208 -9.81 0.13 -12.15
N ARG A 209 -9.09 1.13 -11.63
CA ARG A 209 -8.00 1.83 -12.33
C ARG A 209 -6.69 1.05 -12.34
N SER A 210 -6.59 -0.03 -11.55
CA SER A 210 -5.52 -1.04 -11.50
C SER A 210 -6.02 -2.36 -10.92
#